data_AF-A0A7S1EM17-F1
#
_entry.id   AF-A0A7S1EM17-F1
#
_cell.length_a   1.000
_cell.length_b   1.000
_cell.length_c   1.000
_cell.angle_alpha   90.00
_cell.angle_beta   90.00
_cell.angle_gamma   90.00
#
_symmetry.space_group_name_H-M   'P 1'
#
loop_
_entity.id
_entity.type
_entity.pdbx_description
1 polymer ?
#
loop_
_entity_poly.entity_id
_entity_poly.type
_entity_poly.pdbx_seq_one_letter_code
_entity_poly.pdbx_strand_id
1 'polypeptide(L)'
;RVRATMGTLTSSSTSRAGFPRVALALPVFDLCGLTCAFEAMRALGGPLYQTLSGLLIPFSALLSSVFLSRTFTSRQITAIAIVLGGLAVKAGDALTSDATVDARGVVIAIAATVFYGFRGLTMEYLSKSATPLS
;
A
#
# COMPACT_ATOMS: atom_id res chain seq x y z
N ARG A 1 -59.25 -21.24 -19.42
CA ARG A 1 -58.20 -20.72 -20.33
C ARG A 1 -57.19 -19.95 -19.48
N VAL A 2 -56.09 -20.60 -19.09
CA VAL A 2 -55.02 -20.02 -18.26
C VAL A 2 -53.92 -19.53 -19.22
N ARG A 3 -53.59 -18.23 -19.17
CA ARG A 3 -52.60 -17.58 -20.02
C ARG A 3 -51.25 -17.60 -19.29
N ALA A 4 -50.36 -18.51 -19.68
CA ALA A 4 -48.98 -18.52 -19.20
C ALA A 4 -48.20 -17.41 -19.90
N THR A 5 -47.77 -16.41 -19.13
CA THR A 5 -46.88 -15.34 -19.57
C THR A 5 -45.48 -15.92 -19.65
N MET A 6 -45.01 -16.17 -20.87
CA MET A 6 -43.67 -16.67 -21.15
C MET A 6 -42.69 -15.50 -20.95
N GLY A 7 -42.10 -15.43 -19.76
CA GLY A 7 -41.04 -14.49 -19.45
C GLY A 7 -39.80 -14.82 -20.28
N THR A 8 -39.41 -13.88 -21.14
CA THR A 8 -38.19 -13.94 -21.93
C THR A 8 -36.99 -14.03 -20.99
N LEU A 9 -36.36 -15.21 -20.92
CA LEU A 9 -35.06 -15.40 -20.28
C LEU A 9 -34.03 -14.60 -21.09
N THR A 10 -33.69 -13.41 -20.61
CA THR A 10 -32.52 -12.67 -21.09
C THR A 10 -31.28 -13.50 -20.75
N SER A 11 -30.63 -14.00 -21.80
CA SER A 11 -29.33 -14.66 -21.69
C SER A 11 -28.35 -13.68 -21.06
N SER A 12 -27.97 -13.94 -19.81
CA SER A 12 -26.83 -13.27 -19.18
C SER A 12 -25.59 -13.68 -19.97
N SER A 13 -25.13 -12.78 -20.84
CA SER A 13 -23.82 -12.87 -21.47
C SER A 13 -22.79 -12.90 -20.34
N THR A 14 -22.32 -14.10 -20.01
CA THR A 14 -21.18 -14.31 -19.13
C THR A 14 -19.96 -13.82 -19.89
N SER A 15 -19.70 -12.51 -19.83
CA SER A 15 -18.42 -11.96 -20.22
C SER A 15 -17.40 -12.64 -19.32
N ARG A 16 -16.58 -13.54 -19.87
CA ARG A 16 -15.36 -14.02 -19.21
C ARG A 16 -14.50 -12.79 -18.95
N ALA A 17 -14.67 -12.17 -17.78
CA ALA A 17 -13.78 -11.13 -17.32
C ALA A 17 -12.41 -11.80 -17.14
N GLY A 18 -11.47 -11.53 -18.05
CA GLY A 18 -10.13 -12.08 -17.95
C GLY A 18 -9.45 -11.61 -16.66
N PHE A 19 -8.55 -12.44 -16.14
CA PHE A 19 -7.77 -12.11 -14.95
C PHE A 19 -7.14 -10.72 -15.08
N PRO A 20 -7.31 -9.83 -14.07
CA PRO A 20 -6.75 -8.49 -14.15
C PRO A 20 -5.23 -8.58 -14.12
N ARG A 21 -4.57 -8.35 -15.28
CA ARG A 21 -3.11 -8.45 -15.42
C ARG A 21 -2.34 -7.60 -14.40
N VAL A 22 -2.93 -6.50 -13.94
CA VAL A 22 -2.41 -5.64 -12.87
C VAL A 22 -2.24 -6.40 -11.54
N ALA A 23 -3.04 -7.43 -11.26
CA ALA A 23 -2.88 -8.25 -10.07
C ALA A 23 -1.57 -9.05 -10.05
N LEU A 24 -0.92 -9.26 -11.21
CA LEU A 24 0.42 -9.86 -11.27
C LEU A 24 1.50 -8.93 -10.69
N ALA A 25 1.24 -7.63 -10.54
CA ALA A 25 2.18 -6.71 -9.92
C ALA A 25 2.22 -6.84 -8.38
N LEU A 26 1.14 -7.33 -7.75
CA LEU A 26 1.08 -7.54 -6.30
C LEU A 26 2.22 -8.43 -5.75
N PRO A 27 2.47 -9.64 -6.27
CA PRO A 27 3.56 -10.48 -5.78
C PRO A 27 4.94 -9.87 -6.06
N VAL A 28 5.10 -9.09 -7.14
CA VAL A 28 6.36 -8.40 -7.45
C VAL A 28 6.64 -7.34 -6.39
N PHE A 29 5.65 -6.52 -6.05
CA PHE A 29 5.79 -5.51 -5.00
C PHE A 29 5.99 -6.14 -3.62
N ASP A 30 5.32 -7.25 -3.31
CA ASP A 30 5.55 -7.98 -2.05
C ASP A 30 6.96 -8.56 -1.98
N LEU A 31 7.46 -9.21 -3.03
CA LEU A 31 8.82 -9.76 -3.05
C LEU A 31 9.88 -8.66 -2.91
N CYS A 32 9.79 -7.61 -3.72
CA CYS A 32 10.72 -6.48 -3.64
C CYS A 32 10.65 -5.78 -2.27
N GLY A 33 9.43 -5.54 -1.76
CA GLY A 33 9.21 -4.94 -0.45
C GLY A 33 9.80 -5.77 0.68
N LEU A 34 9.61 -7.10 0.65
CA LEU A 34 10.15 -8.02 1.65
C LEU A 34 11.68 -8.10 1.59
N THR A 35 12.26 -8.22 0.38
CA THR A 35 13.72 -8.24 0.23
C THR A 35 14.35 -6.96 0.78
N CYS A 36 13.80 -5.80 0.43
CA CYS A 36 14.28 -4.53 0.99
C CYS A 36 14.06 -4.46 2.50
N ALA A 37 12.92 -4.93 3.03
CA ALA A 37 12.64 -4.94 4.45
C ALA A 37 13.67 -5.75 5.24
N PHE A 38 14.00 -6.96 4.79
CA PHE A 38 14.99 -7.80 5.45
C PHE A 38 16.40 -7.18 5.43
N GLU A 39 16.81 -6.63 4.29
CA GLU A 39 18.10 -5.95 4.16
C GLU A 39 18.17 -4.71 5.05
N ALA A 40 17.10 -3.92 5.11
CA ALA A 40 17.02 -2.76 6.00
C ALA A 40 17.03 -3.17 7.48
N MET A 41 16.34 -4.24 7.87
CA MET A 41 16.39 -4.77 9.25
C MET A 41 17.80 -5.26 9.61
N ARG A 42 18.55 -5.86 8.67
CA ARG A 42 19.94 -6.26 8.90
C ARG A 42 20.85 -5.05 9.14
N ALA A 43 20.63 -3.95 8.41
CA ALA A 43 21.45 -2.75 8.51
C ALA A 43 21.09 -1.84 9.70
N LEU A 44 19.80 -1.70 10.01
CA LEU A 44 19.29 -0.74 10.99
C LEU A 44 18.84 -1.36 12.32
N GLY A 45 18.63 -2.67 12.35
CA GLY A 45 17.91 -3.34 13.43
C GLY A 45 16.38 -3.16 13.35
N GLY A 46 15.68 -4.01 14.08
CA GLY A 46 14.21 -4.05 14.09
C GLY A 46 13.53 -2.74 14.52
N PRO A 47 13.92 -2.10 15.65
CA PRO A 47 13.23 -0.91 16.16
C PRO A 47 13.27 0.30 15.22
N LEU A 48 14.45 0.59 14.65
CA LEU A 48 14.61 1.72 13.73
C LEU A 48 13.91 1.45 12.40
N TYR A 49 14.05 0.23 11.84
CA TYR A 49 13.31 -0.17 10.65
C TYR A 49 11.80 -0.05 10.85
N GLN A 50 11.26 -0.56 11.96
CA GLN A 50 9.82 -0.51 12.23
C GLN A 50 9.32 0.95 12.30
N THR A 51 10.12 1.85 12.85
CA THR A 51 9.81 3.27 12.87
C THR A 51 9.77 3.86 11.46
N LEU A 52 10.79 3.60 10.64
CA LEU A 52 10.80 4.03 9.24
C LEU A 52 9.66 3.42 8.42
N SER A 53 9.30 2.16 8.68
CA SER A 53 8.18 1.49 8.01
C SER A 53 6.83 2.18 8.27
N GLY A 54 6.71 2.90 9.39
CA GLY A 54 5.54 3.72 9.70
C GLY A 54 5.31 4.85 8.70
N LEU A 55 6.33 5.25 7.94
CA LEU A 55 6.21 6.20 6.83
C LEU A 55 5.31 5.68 5.70
N LEU A 56 4.97 4.40 5.69
CA LEU A 56 3.99 3.85 4.76
C LEU A 56 2.64 4.57 4.83
N ILE A 57 2.24 5.07 6.00
CA ILE A 57 0.96 5.77 6.19
C ILE A 57 0.93 7.09 5.37
N PRO A 58 1.83 8.07 5.61
CA PRO A 58 1.88 9.29 4.81
C PRO A 58 2.18 9.00 3.34
N PHE A 59 3.01 8.01 3.05
CA PHE A 59 3.37 7.66 1.68
C PHE A 59 2.17 7.10 0.91
N SER A 60 1.38 6.22 1.52
CA SER A 60 0.16 5.68 0.90
C SER A 60 -0.88 6.78 0.67
N ALA A 61 -1.03 7.72 1.60
CA ALA A 61 -1.90 8.88 1.40
C ALA A 61 -1.44 9.74 0.22
N LEU A 62 -0.13 10.00 0.11
CA LEU A 62 0.45 10.73 -1.02
C LEU A 62 0.21 10.00 -2.34
N LEU A 63 0.50 8.70 -2.41
CA LEU A 63 0.28 7.89 -3.61
C LEU A 63 -1.19 7.86 -4.01
N SER A 64 -2.12 7.68 -3.06
CA SER A 64 -3.56 7.73 -3.35
C SER A 64 -3.98 9.10 -3.86
N SER A 65 -3.38 10.19 -3.37
CA SER A 65 -3.65 11.54 -3.89
C SER A 65 -3.16 11.73 -5.32
N VAL A 66 -1.92 11.30 -5.60
CA VAL A 66 -1.27 11.48 -6.91
C VAL A 66 -1.87 10.57 -7.98
N PHE A 67 -2.10 9.29 -7.68
CA PHE A 67 -2.47 8.29 -8.68
C PHE A 67 -3.97 7.97 -8.74
N LEU A 68 -4.71 8.12 -7.63
CA LEU A 68 -6.17 7.95 -7.61
C LEU A 68 -6.93 9.29 -7.51
N SER A 69 -6.23 10.43 -7.64
CA SER A 69 -6.81 11.77 -7.51
C SER A 69 -7.63 11.95 -6.23
N ARG A 70 -7.24 11.24 -5.15
CA ARG A 70 -7.96 11.28 -3.87
C ARG A 70 -7.68 12.61 -3.16
N THR A 71 -8.74 13.28 -2.75
CA THR A 71 -8.64 14.48 -1.91
C THR A 71 -8.73 14.09 -0.43
N PHE A 72 -7.94 14.78 0.39
CA PHE A 72 -7.92 14.59 1.84
C PHE A 72 -8.44 15.86 2.52
N THR A 73 -9.29 15.67 3.52
CA THR A 73 -9.80 16.76 4.36
C THR A 73 -8.70 17.32 5.25
N SER A 74 -8.84 18.57 5.71
CA SER A 74 -7.87 19.18 6.65
C SER A 74 -7.65 18.34 7.90
N ARG A 75 -8.69 17.67 8.42
CA ARG A 75 -8.56 16.75 9.56
C ARG A 75 -7.68 15.53 9.25
N GLN A 76 -7.80 14.97 8.05
CA GLN A 76 -6.95 13.85 7.61
C GLN A 76 -5.50 14.29 7.42
N ILE A 77 -5.28 15.49 6.88
CA ILE A 77 -3.92 16.06 6.75
C ILE A 77 -3.30 16.29 8.14
N THR A 78 -4.06 16.83 9.10
CA THR A 78 -3.61 16.97 10.49
C THR A 78 -3.27 15.62 11.12
N ALA A 79 -4.08 14.58 10.90
CA ALA A 79 -3.77 13.23 11.38
C ALA A 79 -2.46 12.69 10.79
N ILE A 80 -2.21 12.89 9.50
CA ILE A 80 -0.95 12.51 8.84
C ILE A 80 0.24 13.26 9.47
N ALA A 81 0.09 14.56 9.75
CA ALA A 81 1.13 15.36 10.40
C ALA A 81 1.43 14.85 11.82
N ILE A 82 0.41 14.47 12.59
CA ILE A 82 0.58 13.86 13.92
C ILE A 82 1.34 12.54 13.83
N VAL A 83 1.03 11.70 12.84
CA VAL A 83 1.76 10.45 12.58
C VAL A 83 3.23 10.74 12.30
N LEU A 84 3.55 11.69 11.41
CA LEU A 84 4.93 12.08 11.13
C LEU A 84 5.67 12.55 12.38
N GLY A 85 5.03 13.37 13.22
CA GLY A 85 5.59 13.79 14.51
C GLY A 85 5.88 12.61 15.44
N GLY A 86 4.93 11.68 15.58
CA GLY A 86 5.10 10.48 16.41
C GLY A 86 6.23 9.56 15.91
N LEU A 87 6.38 9.42 14.59
CA LEU A 87 7.49 8.67 14.00
C LEU A 87 8.84 9.34 14.26
N ALA A 88 8.92 10.67 14.22
CA ALA A 88 10.14 11.40 14.52
C ALA A 88 10.58 11.22 15.98
N VAL A 89 9.64 11.31 16.94
CA VAL A 89 9.91 11.04 18.36
C VAL A 89 10.40 9.60 18.54
N LYS A 90 9.68 8.63 17.97
CA LYS A 90 10.04 7.21 18.06
C LYS A 90 11.40 6.91 17.42
N ALA A 91 11.77 7.63 16.36
CA ALA A 91 13.08 7.49 15.75
C ALA A 91 14.17 7.98 16.69
N GLY A 92 13.93 9.09 17.40
CA GLY A 92 14.81 9.56 18.48
C GLY A 92 15.02 8.50 19.57
N ASP A 93 13.95 7.83 20.02
CA ASP A 93 14.05 6.76 21.03
C ASP A 93 14.79 5.53 20.52
N ALA A 94 14.66 5.22 19.22
CA ALA A 94 15.32 4.08 18.58
C ALA A 94 16.82 4.33 18.33
N LEU A 95 17.26 5.59 18.34
CA LEU A 95 18.65 5.98 18.18
C LEU A 95 19.29 6.12 19.56
N THR A 96 20.24 5.24 19.89
CA THR A 96 21.09 5.48 21.06
C THR A 96 22.08 6.60 20.73
N SER A 97 22.44 7.42 21.73
CA SER A 97 23.19 8.67 21.55
C SER A 97 24.55 8.54 20.83
N ASP A 98 25.10 7.32 20.72
CA ASP A 98 26.36 7.00 20.02
C ASP A 98 26.18 6.11 18.78
N ALA A 99 24.95 5.79 18.38
CA ALA A 99 24.72 4.92 17.22
C ALA A 99 24.91 5.68 15.90
N THR A 100 25.93 5.27 15.13
CA THR A 100 26.04 5.65 13.72
C THR A 100 24.95 4.95 12.91
N VAL A 101 24.05 5.72 12.30
CA VAL A 101 23.00 5.17 11.44
C VAL A 101 23.58 4.85 10.06
N ASP A 102 23.43 3.60 9.63
CA ASP A 102 23.77 3.23 8.25
C ASP A 102 22.77 3.88 7.28
N ALA A 103 23.23 4.93 6.59
CA ALA A 103 22.44 5.64 5.58
C ALA A 103 21.92 4.71 4.48
N ARG A 104 22.67 3.66 4.12
CA ARG A 104 22.22 2.66 3.13
C ARG A 104 20.98 1.93 3.65
N GLY A 105 20.99 1.52 4.91
CA GLY A 105 19.84 0.88 5.56
C GLY A 105 18.59 1.77 5.51
N VAL A 106 18.74 3.08 5.74
CA VAL A 106 17.64 4.06 5.67
C VAL A 106 17.06 4.13 4.27
N VAL A 107 17.92 4.25 3.25
CA VAL A 107 17.48 4.30 1.84
C VAL A 107 16.74 3.01 1.46
N ILE A 108 17.24 1.85 1.89
CA ILE A 108 16.58 0.55 1.62
C ILE A 108 15.24 0.46 2.35
N ALA A 109 15.12 0.97 3.58
CA ALA A 109 13.86 0.99 4.32
C ALA A 109 12.81 1.88 3.62
N ILE A 110 13.22 3.03 3.09
CA ILE A 110 12.36 3.89 2.28
C ILE A 110 11.93 3.16 1.01
N ALA A 111 12.86 2.48 0.32
CA ALA A 111 12.53 1.68 -0.88
C ALA A 111 11.50 0.58 -0.57
N ALA A 112 11.63 -0.13 0.56
CA ALA A 112 10.63 -1.10 1.01
C ALA A 112 9.25 -0.45 1.19
N THR A 113 9.22 0.73 1.81
CA THR A 113 8.00 1.53 2.03
C THR A 113 7.33 1.92 0.70
N VAL A 114 8.12 2.27 -0.32
CA VAL A 114 7.63 2.59 -1.66
C VAL A 114 6.95 1.37 -2.30
N PHE A 115 7.59 0.20 -2.27
CA PHE A 115 7.03 -1.03 -2.83
C PHE A 115 5.72 -1.43 -2.14
N TYR A 116 5.67 -1.38 -0.80
CA TYR A 116 4.44 -1.64 -0.06
C TYR A 116 3.35 -0.60 -0.34
N GLY A 117 3.73 0.66 -0.56
CA GLY A 117 2.81 1.71 -0.99
C GLY A 117 2.16 1.38 -2.34
N PHE A 118 2.95 0.99 -3.33
CA PHE A 118 2.44 0.58 -4.65
C PHE A 118 1.61 -0.70 -4.61
N ARG A 119 1.94 -1.65 -3.74
CA ARG A 119 1.08 -2.81 -3.47
C ARG A 119 -0.29 -2.38 -2.96
N GLY A 120 -0.34 -1.49 -1.96
CA GLY A 120 -1.59 -0.95 -1.41
C GLY A 120 -2.40 -0.19 -2.48
N LEU A 121 -1.72 0.64 -3.28
CA LEU A 121 -2.32 1.35 -4.41
C LEU A 121 -2.95 0.40 -5.43
N THR A 122 -2.25 -0.68 -5.76
CA THR A 122 -2.70 -1.71 -6.70
C THR A 122 -3.93 -2.44 -6.16
N MET A 123 -3.95 -2.78 -4.87
CA MET A 123 -5.14 -3.35 -4.22
C MET A 123 -6.32 -2.37 -4.21
N GLU A 124 -6.09 -1.08 -3.94
CA GLU A 124 -7.14 -0.05 -3.99
C GLU A 124 -7.69 0.09 -5.42
N TYR A 125 -6.81 0.10 -6.43
CA TYR A 125 -7.22 0.13 -7.84
C TYR A 125 -8.05 -1.10 -8.22
N LEU A 126 -7.59 -2.32 -7.88
CA LEU A 126 -8.29 -3.56 -8.20
C LEU A 126 -9.64 -3.67 -7.47
N SER A 127 -9.76 -3.18 -6.24
CA SER A 127 -11.04 -3.21 -5.51
C SER A 127 -12.08 -2.24 -6.06
N LYS A 128 -11.66 -1.16 -6.73
CA LYS A 128 -12.53 -0.20 -7.42
C LYS A 128 -12.80 -0.59 -8.88
N SER A 129 -11.91 -1.37 -9.49
CA SER A 129 -12.08 -1.94 -10.82
C SER A 129 -13.12 -3.06 -10.71
N ALA A 130 -14.25 -2.96 -11.40
CA ALA A 130 -15.30 -3.99 -11.40
C ALA A 130 -14.90 -5.31 -12.11
N THR A 131 -13.63 -5.70 -12.03
CA THR A 131 -13.09 -6.93 -12.61
C THR A 131 -13.13 -8.00 -11.51
N PRO A 132 -14.04 -8.99 -11.58
CA PRO A 132 -14.12 -10.03 -10.56
C PRO A 132 -12.80 -10.79 -10.51
N LEU A 133 -12.24 -10.92 -9.30
CA LEU A 133 -11.16 -11.86 -8.99
C LEU A 133 -11.79 -13.25 -8.88
N SER A 134 -12.09 -13.85 -10.03
CA SER A 134 -12.65 -15.20 -10.18
C SER A 134 -11.77 -16.05 -11.07
#